data_AF-A0A2A5RUE0-F1
#
_entry.id   AF-A0A2A5RUE0-F1
#
_cell.length_a   1.000
_cell.length_b   1.000
_cell.length_c   1.000
_cell.angle_alpha   90.00
_cell.angle_beta   90.00
_cell.angle_gamma   90.00
#
_symmetry.space_group_name_H-M   'P 1'
#
loop_
_entity.id
_entity.type
_entity.pdbx_description
1 polymer ?
#
loop_
_entity_poly.entity_id
_entity_poly.type
_entity_poly.pdbx_seq_one_letter_code
_entity_poly.pdbx_strand_id
1 'polypeptide(L)'
;MYLKEGTQKLMILNRGSVIENNGENLLFDYSAAIYPVGLNPEQVLYFNKEDIDKIVFEGYTDEEEERFMVLFEAWLANEGSKMTKGKTV
;
A
#
# COMPACT_ATOMS: atom_id res chain seq x y z
N MET A 1 -9.68 6.60 -2.21
CA MET A 1 -9.53 6.75 -0.75
C MET A 1 -8.84 8.07 -0.44
N TYR A 2 -8.85 8.50 0.81
CA TYR A 2 -8.07 9.63 1.33
C TYR A 2 -7.19 9.17 2.48
N LEU A 3 -6.00 9.74 2.58
CA LEU A 3 -5.12 9.59 3.74
C LEU A 3 -5.45 10.65 4.79
N LYS A 4 -5.06 10.39 6.04
CA LYS A 4 -5.10 11.39 7.11
C LYS A 4 -4.33 12.63 6.66
N GLU A 5 -4.95 13.80 6.84
CA GLU A 5 -4.41 15.10 6.41
C GLU A 5 -4.20 15.25 4.89
N GLY A 6 -4.54 14.22 4.10
CA GLY A 6 -4.43 14.22 2.65
C GLY A 6 -5.58 14.97 1.97
N THR A 7 -5.26 15.80 0.98
CA THR A 7 -6.24 16.55 0.19
C THR A 7 -6.58 15.90 -1.15
N GLN A 8 -5.83 14.87 -1.55
CA GLN A 8 -5.96 14.22 -2.85
C GLN A 8 -6.59 12.84 -2.72
N LYS A 9 -7.48 12.50 -3.66
CA LYS A 9 -8.06 11.16 -3.75
C LYS A 9 -7.03 10.22 -4.37
N LEU A 10 -6.74 9.13 -3.67
CA LEU A 10 -5.81 8.10 -4.12
C LEU A 10 -6.54 6.81 -4.53
N MET A 11 -5.91 6.03 -5.39
CA MET A 11 -6.30 4.68 -5.78
C MET A 11 -5.15 3.71 -5.48
N ILE A 12 -5.39 2.71 -4.63
CA ILE A 12 -4.43 1.65 -4.34
C ILE A 12 -4.16 0.87 -5.62
N LEU A 13 -2.88 0.60 -5.89
CA LEU A 13 -2.41 -0.19 -7.01
C LEU A 13 -1.86 -1.54 -6.56
N ASN A 14 -1.14 -1.59 -5.42
CA ASN A 14 -0.50 -2.82 -4.93
C ASN A 14 -0.60 -2.94 -3.41
N ARG A 15 -0.46 -4.18 -2.92
CA ARG A 15 -0.36 -4.54 -1.50
C ARG A 15 1.03 -5.07 -1.17
N GLY A 16 1.55 -4.75 0.01
CA GLY A 16 2.87 -5.22 0.45
C GLY A 16 4.02 -4.70 -0.42
N SER A 17 4.00 -3.42 -0.75
CA SER A 17 5.02 -2.81 -1.60
C SER A 17 6.36 -2.75 -0.86
N VAL A 18 7.41 -3.31 -1.46
CA VAL A 18 8.78 -3.23 -0.94
C VAL A 18 9.57 -2.24 -1.80
N ILE A 19 10.20 -1.27 -1.16
CA ILE A 19 11.11 -0.32 -1.83
C ILE A 19 12.50 -0.38 -1.20
N GLU A 20 13.52 -0.15 -2.01
CA GLU A 20 14.88 0.03 -1.51
C GLU A 20 15.10 1.51 -1.18
N ASN A 21 15.54 1.79 0.05
CA ASN A 21 15.94 3.13 0.47
C ASN A 21 17.26 3.03 1.25
N ASN A 22 18.32 3.67 0.74
CA ASN A 22 19.65 3.67 1.35
C ASN A 22 20.19 2.26 1.70
N GLY A 23 19.93 1.26 0.84
CA GLY A 23 20.36 -0.13 1.03
C GLY A 23 19.53 -0.94 2.02
N GLU A 24 18.42 -0.37 2.52
CA GLU A 24 17.44 -1.06 3.36
C GLU A 24 16.14 -1.27 2.58
N ASN A 25 15.57 -2.47 2.70
CA ASN A 25 14.26 -2.78 2.12
C ASN A 25 13.16 -2.36 3.11
N LEU A 26 12.36 -1.39 2.69
CA LEU A 26 11.22 -0.88 3.44
C LEU A 26 9.93 -1.48 2.92
N LEU A 27 9.14 -2.06 3.83
CA LEU A 27 7.84 -2.63 3.53
C LEU A 27 6.73 -1.63 3.85
N PHE A 28 5.86 -1.36 2.88
CA PHE A 28 4.64 -0.58 3.03
C PHE A 28 3.42 -1.47 2.77
N ASP A 29 2.32 -1.21 3.48
CA ASP A 29 1.10 -1.99 3.25
C ASP A 29 0.54 -1.75 1.85
N TYR A 30 0.67 -0.53 1.31
CA TYR A 30 0.11 -0.14 0.02
C TYR A 30 1.03 0.76 -0.81
N SER A 31 0.85 0.70 -2.13
CA SER A 31 1.20 1.79 -3.04
C SER A 31 -0.01 2.27 -3.81
N ALA A 32 -0.03 3.56 -4.17
CA ALA A 32 -1.15 4.19 -4.85
C ALA A 32 -0.72 5.23 -5.88
N ALA A 33 -1.67 5.58 -6.74
CA ALA A 33 -1.62 6.72 -7.63
C ALA A 33 -2.71 7.74 -7.32
N ILE A 34 -2.50 8.97 -7.81
CA ILE A 34 -3.49 10.04 -7.73
C ILE A 34 -4.65 9.72 -8.67
N TYR A 35 -5.87 9.73 -8.16
CA TYR A 35 -7.08 9.60 -8.96
C TYR A 35 -7.59 10.98 -9.42
N PRO A 36 -8.02 11.16 -10.69
CA PRO A 36 -8.12 10.17 -11.76
C PRO A 36 -6.88 10.11 -12.69
N VAL A 37 -5.77 10.74 -12.30
CA VAL A 37 -4.54 10.83 -13.13
C VAL A 37 -4.00 9.46 -13.51
N GLY A 38 -3.99 8.51 -12.56
CA GLY A 38 -3.45 7.17 -12.77
C GLY A 38 -1.95 7.08 -12.49
N LEU A 39 -1.34 5.96 -12.85
CA LEU A 39 0.05 5.66 -12.52
C LEU A 39 1.02 6.63 -13.22
N ASN A 40 1.71 7.43 -12.43
CA ASN A 40 2.95 8.11 -12.81
C ASN A 40 4.11 7.48 -12.01
N PRO A 41 5.08 6.81 -12.67
CA PRO A 41 6.20 6.16 -11.99
C PRO A 41 7.02 7.10 -11.08
N GLU A 42 7.06 8.39 -11.39
CA GLU A 42 7.78 9.40 -10.60
C GLU A 42 6.99 9.89 -9.37
N GLN A 43 5.71 9.50 -9.24
CA GLN A 43 4.79 9.99 -8.20
C GLN A 43 4.01 8.86 -7.53
N VAL A 44 4.58 7.65 -7.49
CA VAL A 44 3.98 6.55 -6.73
C VAL A 44 4.04 6.88 -5.23
N LEU A 45 2.88 6.83 -4.58
CA LEU A 45 2.78 7.03 -3.14
C LEU A 45 2.85 5.68 -2.44
N TYR A 46 3.60 5.61 -1.34
CA TYR A 46 3.70 4.45 -0.46
C TYR A 46 3.20 4.84 0.93
N PHE A 47 2.32 4.02 1.51
CA PHE A 47 1.70 4.31 2.81
C PHE A 47 1.19 3.02 3.47
N ASN A 48 0.81 3.13 4.73
CA ASN A 48 0.34 2.02 5.53
C ASN A 48 -1.15 2.11 5.84
N LYS A 49 -1.74 1.00 6.30
CA LYS A 49 -3.16 0.90 6.62
C LYS A 49 -3.57 1.93 7.68
N GLU A 50 -2.70 2.22 8.64
CA GLU A 50 -2.93 3.23 9.67
C GLU A 50 -3.04 4.66 9.13
N ASP A 51 -2.55 4.94 7.92
CA ASP A 51 -2.59 6.28 7.32
C ASP A 51 -3.91 6.56 6.59
N ILE A 52 -4.73 5.53 6.39
CA ILE A 52 -6.03 5.64 5.72
C ILE A 52 -7.01 6.39 6.63
N ASP A 53 -7.59 7.47 6.11
CA ASP A 53 -8.68 8.19 6.76
C ASP A 53 -10.05 7.69 6.26
N LYS A 54 -10.21 7.61 4.93
CA LYS A 54 -11.49 7.27 4.32
C LYS A 54 -11.35 6.43 3.07
N ILE A 55 -12.01 5.27 3.06
CA ILE A 55 -12.30 4.51 1.83
C ILE A 55 -13.52 5.15 1.15
N VAL A 56 -13.34 5.52 -0.12
CA VAL A 56 -14.39 6.16 -0.92
C VAL A 56 -15.08 5.15 -1.83
N PHE A 57 -14.34 4.13 -2.25
CA PHE A 57 -14.78 3.06 -3.14
C PHE A 57 -13.81 1.90 -2.96
N GLU A 58 -14.35 0.69 -2.94
CA GLU A 58 -13.58 -0.56 -2.99
C GLU A 58 -13.48 -1.00 -4.44
N GLY A 59 -12.25 -1.26 -4.89
CA GLY A 59 -11.96 -1.60 -6.27
C GLY A 59 -12.38 -3.02 -6.65
N TYR A 60 -11.77 -3.52 -7.72
CA TYR A 60 -11.95 -4.91 -8.12
C TYR A 60 -11.43 -5.87 -7.04
N THR A 61 -12.20 -6.92 -6.76
CA THR A 61 -11.82 -8.03 -5.89
C THR A 61 -12.45 -9.31 -6.43
N ASP A 62 -11.74 -10.42 -6.31
CA ASP A 62 -12.18 -11.76 -6.68
C ASP A 62 -11.54 -12.82 -5.75
N GLU A 63 -11.78 -14.10 -6.05
CA GLU A 63 -11.25 -15.21 -5.27
C GLU A 63 -9.70 -15.25 -5.26
N GLU A 64 -9.04 -14.75 -6.30
CA GLU A 64 -7.57 -14.69 -6.35
C GLU A 64 -7.04 -13.64 -5.38
N GLU A 65 -7.67 -12.46 -5.33
CA GLU A 65 -7.35 -11.40 -4.38
C GLU A 65 -7.60 -11.86 -2.92
N GLU A 66 -8.72 -12.53 -2.66
CA GLU A 66 -9.02 -13.08 -1.33
C GLU A 66 -7.95 -14.10 -0.89
N ARG A 67 -7.58 -15.01 -1.79
CA ARG A 67 -6.52 -16.01 -1.53
C ARG A 67 -5.16 -15.35 -1.34
N PHE A 68 -4.83 -14.33 -2.14
CA PHE A 68 -3.60 -13.57 -1.99
C PHE A 68 -3.53 -12.94 -0.60
N MET A 69 -4.61 -12.30 -0.14
CA MET A 69 -4.66 -11.66 1.18
C MET A 69 -4.39 -12.65 2.31
N VAL A 70 -4.95 -13.87 2.27
CA VAL A 70 -4.68 -14.90 3.27
C VAL A 70 -3.20 -15.29 3.31
N LEU A 71 -2.60 -15.53 2.14
CA LEU A 71 -1.18 -15.89 2.05
C LEU A 71 -0.27 -14.74 2.46
N PHE A 72 -0.62 -13.51 2.08
CA PHE A 72 0.12 -12.30 2.39
C PHE A 72 0.11 -12.01 3.89
N GLU A 73 -1.03 -12.13 4.57
CA GLU A 73 -1.12 -11.98 6.03
C GLU A 73 -0.31 -13.04 6.78
N ALA A 74 -0.35 -14.30 6.32
CA ALA A 74 0.46 -15.37 6.88
C ALA A 74 1.97 -15.12 6.67
N TRP A 75 2.36 -14.59 5.51
CA TRP A 75 3.75 -14.20 5.25
C TRP A 75 4.17 -13.00 6.11
N LEU A 76 3.32 -11.98 6.25
CA LEU A 76 3.56 -10.80 7.08
C LEU A 76 3.79 -11.16 8.54
N ALA A 77 2.97 -12.06 9.10
CA ALA A 77 3.11 -12.52 10.48
C ALA A 77 4.42 -13.29 10.73
N ASN A 78 5.04 -13.83 9.67
CA ASN A 78 6.26 -14.63 9.76
C ASN A 78 7.48 -13.87 9.24
N GLU A 79 7.72 -13.90 7.93
CA GLU A 79 8.92 -13.31 7.34
C GLU A 79 8.84 -11.79 7.22
N GLY A 80 7.68 -11.25 6.85
CA GLY A 80 7.47 -9.81 6.72
C GLY A 80 7.69 -9.06 8.04
N SER A 81 7.46 -9.70 9.19
CA SER A 81 7.70 -9.13 10.52
C SER A 81 9.17 -8.75 10.78
N LYS A 82 10.10 -9.34 10.02
CA LYS A 82 11.55 -9.08 10.10
C LYS A 82 11.97 -7.90 9.22
N MET A 83 11.09 -7.42 8.34
CA MET A 83 11.37 -6.29 7.47
C MET A 83 11.12 -4.98 8.19
N THR A 84 11.88 -3.96 7.82
CA THR A 84 11.67 -2.62 8.34
C THR A 84 10.40 -2.04 7.72
N LYS A 85 9.41 -1.71 8.55
CA LYS A 85 8.18 -1.06 8.09
C LYS A 85 8.49 0.39 7.71
N GLY A 86 8.15 0.75 6.48
CA GLY A 86 8.29 2.11 5.97
C GLY A 86 7.41 3.08 6.75
N LYS A 87 7.87 4.33 6.90
CA LYS A 87 7.10 5.40 7.52
C LYS A 87 6.57 6.33 6.45
N THR A 88 5.28 6.61 6.51
CA THR A 88 4.65 7.66 5.72
C THR A 88 5.08 9.00 6.33
N VAL A 89 5.60 9.88 5.47
CA VAL A 89 6.10 11.21 5.86
C VAL A 89 4.97 12.22 5.82
#